data_AF-A0A1A8E6Q5-F1
#
_entry.id   AF-A0A1A8E6Q5-F1
#
_cell.length_a   1.000
_cell.length_b   1.000
_cell.length_c   1.000
_cell.angle_alpha   90.00
_cell.angle_beta   90.00
_cell.angle_gamma   90.00
#
_symmetry.space_group_name_H-M   'P 1'
#
loop_
_entity.id
_entity.type
_entity.pdbx_description
1 polymer ?
#
loop_
_entity_poly.entity_id
_entity_poly.type
_entity_poly.pdbx_seq_one_letter_code
_entity_poly.pdbx_strand_id
1 'polypeptide(L)'
;VEHYGLQKISLIREFCLKTGVQLRLRDYVFDNVNKAPIGPDDVLNIFPVVKHIQMPIADASKAFNAAKNSIQKGLLVQAHEQLKEAAYLFDRACDDL
;
A
#
# COMPACT_ATOMS: atom_id res chain seq x y z
N VAL A 1 13.08 25.46 -19.64
CA VAL A 1 11.81 24.68 -19.66
C VAL A 1 12.02 23.59 -20.69
N GLU A 2 11.82 22.32 -20.33
CA GLU A 2 12.22 21.16 -21.15
C GLU A 2 11.35 20.99 -22.40
N HIS A 3 11.65 19.97 -23.22
CA HIS A 3 11.02 19.64 -24.51
C HIS A 3 9.47 19.67 -24.49
N TYR A 4 8.84 19.54 -23.32
CA TYR A 4 7.38 19.53 -23.13
C TYR A 4 6.82 20.72 -22.35
N GLY A 5 7.58 21.80 -22.11
CA GLY A 5 7.06 22.93 -21.32
C GLY A 5 7.07 22.69 -19.79
N LEU A 6 7.62 21.56 -19.33
CA LEU A 6 7.58 21.15 -17.93
C LEU A 6 8.93 21.38 -17.21
N GLN A 7 8.84 21.58 -15.90
CA GLN A 7 10.00 21.63 -15.00
C GLN A 7 10.02 20.34 -14.18
N LYS A 8 11.12 19.58 -14.22
CA LYS A 8 11.30 18.33 -13.46
C LYS A 8 10.99 18.51 -11.97
N ILE A 9 11.39 19.64 -11.38
CA ILE A 9 11.14 19.94 -9.97
C ILE A 9 9.64 20.05 -9.65
N SER A 10 8.84 20.63 -10.56
CA SER A 10 7.39 20.75 -10.38
C SER A 10 6.73 19.38 -10.43
N LEU A 11 7.19 18.48 -11.31
CA LEU A 11 6.70 17.10 -11.37
C LEU A 11 7.00 16.34 -10.07
N ILE A 12 8.22 16.47 -9.55
CA ILE A 12 8.61 15.80 -8.29
C ILE A 12 7.85 16.35 -7.11
N ARG A 13 7.64 17.67 -7.06
CA ARG A 13 6.83 18.30 -6.02
C ARG A 13 5.40 17.74 -6.05
N GLU A 14 4.78 17.70 -7.22
CA GLU A 14 3.44 17.15 -7.39
C GLU A 14 3.37 15.67 -6.99
N PHE A 15 4.38 14.89 -7.37
CA PHE A 15 4.51 13.49 -6.95
C PHE A 15 4.57 13.35 -5.43
N CYS A 16 5.44 14.11 -4.75
CA CYS A 16 5.59 14.09 -3.30
C CYS A 16 4.27 14.40 -2.60
N LEU A 17 3.54 15.42 -3.07
CA LEU A 17 2.25 15.80 -2.51
C LEU A 17 1.17 14.72 -2.70
N LYS A 18 1.14 14.06 -3.87
CA LYS A 18 0.14 13.02 -4.17
C LYS A 18 0.42 11.67 -3.53
N THR A 19 1.68 11.37 -3.21
CA THR A 19 2.10 10.09 -2.63
C THR A 19 2.39 10.17 -1.14
N GLY A 20 2.53 11.38 -0.60
CA GLY A 20 2.89 11.60 0.79
C GLY A 20 4.38 11.40 1.09
N VAL A 21 5.22 11.30 0.06
CA VAL A 21 6.67 11.18 0.23
C VAL A 21 7.25 12.57 0.54
N GLN A 22 8.04 12.67 1.61
CA GLN A 22 8.83 13.85 1.92
C GLN A 22 10.28 13.62 1.52
N LEU A 23 10.77 14.42 0.57
CA LEU A 23 12.17 14.43 0.17
C LEU A 23 12.98 15.48 0.94
N ARG A 24 14.28 15.23 1.06
CA ARG A 24 15.27 16.16 1.59
C ARG A 24 15.39 17.38 0.68
N LEU A 25 15.50 18.56 1.27
CA LEU A 25 15.79 19.77 0.50
C LEU A 25 17.26 19.76 0.07
N ARG A 26 17.50 19.62 -1.24
CA ARG A 26 18.82 19.77 -1.86
C ARG A 26 18.68 20.02 -3.36
N ASP A 27 19.79 20.38 -4.00
CA ASP A 27 19.87 20.48 -5.45
C ASP A 27 20.02 19.09 -6.08
N TYR A 28 18.96 18.64 -6.74
CA TYR A 28 18.94 17.36 -7.44
C TYR A 28 19.40 17.52 -8.89
N VAL A 29 20.37 16.71 -9.29
CA VAL A 29 20.88 16.65 -10.67
C VAL A 29 20.18 15.51 -11.41
N PHE A 30 19.21 15.84 -12.25
CA PHE A 30 18.37 14.85 -12.94
C PHE A 30 18.95 14.35 -14.28
N ASP A 31 19.94 15.03 -14.83
CA ASP A 31 20.49 14.73 -16.17
C ASP A 31 21.68 13.74 -16.13
N ASN A 32 22.01 13.20 -14.95
CA ASN A 32 23.11 12.25 -14.81
C ASN A 32 22.65 10.82 -15.13
N VAL A 33 23.13 10.27 -16.25
CA VAL A 33 22.77 8.92 -16.72
C VAL A 33 23.36 7.81 -15.83
N ASN A 34 24.45 8.09 -15.11
CA ASN A 34 25.21 7.09 -14.36
C ASN A 34 24.77 6.96 -12.88
N LYS A 35 23.90 7.85 -12.40
CA LYS A 35 23.47 7.86 -10.99
C LYS A 35 22.00 8.21 -10.88
N ALA A 36 21.26 7.41 -10.12
CA ALA A 36 19.88 7.75 -9.77
C ALA A 36 19.86 9.11 -9.04
N PRO A 37 19.03 10.07 -9.49
CA PRO A 37 19.02 11.42 -8.92
C PRO A 37 18.51 11.45 -7.47
N ILE A 38 17.60 10.53 -7.13
CA ILE A 38 17.02 10.37 -5.80
C ILE A 38 17.42 8.99 -5.27
N GLY A 39 17.99 8.94 -4.07
CA GLY A 39 18.34 7.71 -3.36
C GLY A 39 17.55 7.53 -2.06
N PRO A 40 17.75 6.40 -1.34
CA PRO A 40 17.07 6.14 -0.07
C PRO A 40 17.28 7.23 0.98
N ASP A 41 18.51 7.77 1.08
CA ASP A 41 18.86 8.83 2.04
C ASP A 41 18.13 10.17 1.79
N ASP A 42 17.55 10.33 0.59
CA ASP A 42 16.79 11.51 0.22
C ASP A 42 15.36 11.46 0.76
N VAL A 43 14.84 10.28 1.16
CA VAL A 43 13.49 10.14 1.73
C VAL A 43 13.55 10.39 3.24
N LEU A 44 12.94 11.49 3.68
CA LEU A 44 12.90 11.84 5.10
C LEU A 44 11.71 11.21 5.82
N ASN A 45 10.54 11.18 5.18
CA ASN A 45 9.31 10.61 5.74
C ASN A 45 8.37 10.13 4.62
N ILE A 46 7.41 9.29 5.00
CA ILE A 46 6.27 8.90 4.17
C ILE A 46 5.00 9.07 5.00
N PHE A 47 4.07 9.86 4.48
CA PHE A 47 2.79 10.18 5.12
C PHE A 47 1.64 9.47 4.39
N PRO A 48 0.68 8.86 5.11
CA PRO A 48 -0.51 8.31 4.47
C PRO A 48 -1.37 9.45 3.92
N VAL A 49 -1.52 9.49 2.59
CA VAL A 49 -2.32 10.50 1.87
C VAL A 49 -3.74 10.04 1.55
N VAL A 50 -3.99 8.73 1.57
CA VAL A 50 -5.34 8.15 1.45
C VAL A 50 -5.76 7.62 2.81
N LYS A 51 -6.96 8.00 3.27
CA LYS A 51 -7.59 7.43 4.46
C LYS A 51 -8.26 6.11 4.10
N HIS A 52 -8.01 5.09 4.92
CA HIS A 52 -8.62 3.75 4.94
C HIS A 52 -9.29 3.30 3.64
N ILE A 53 -8.55 2.56 2.81
CA ILE A 53 -9.13 1.81 1.70
C ILE A 53 -9.97 0.68 2.30
N GLN A 54 -11.26 0.61 1.96
CA GLN A 54 -12.02 -0.62 2.17
C GLN A 54 -11.45 -1.66 1.22
N MET A 55 -10.51 -2.46 1.73
CA MET A 55 -10.00 -3.61 1.00
C MET A 55 -11.16 -4.53 0.62
N PRO A 56 -11.12 -5.23 -0.53
CA PRO A 56 -12.11 -6.21 -0.94
C PRO A 56 -11.99 -7.52 -0.13
N ILE A 57 -11.99 -7.41 1.20
CA ILE A 57 -11.99 -8.51 2.19
C ILE A 57 -13.41 -9.03 2.45
N ALA A 58 -14.35 -8.79 1.53
CA ALA A 58 -15.73 -9.23 1.67
C ALA A 58 -15.80 -10.76 1.83
N ASP A 59 -15.01 -11.51 1.06
CA ASP A 59 -15.02 -12.96 1.10
C ASP A 59 -14.29 -13.51 2.34
N ALA A 60 -13.16 -12.92 2.73
CA ALA A 60 -12.49 -13.23 4.00
C ALA A 60 -13.41 -12.99 5.20
N SER A 61 -14.15 -11.87 5.19
CA SER A 61 -15.12 -11.51 6.24
C SER A 61 -16.31 -12.47 6.27
N LYS A 62 -16.80 -12.92 5.12
CA LYS A 62 -17.86 -13.96 5.03
C LYS A 62 -17.38 -15.28 5.63
N ALA A 63 -16.19 -15.75 5.24
CA ALA A 63 -15.60 -16.98 5.77
C ALA A 63 -15.42 -16.91 7.29
N PHE A 64 -14.93 -15.77 7.80
CA PHE A 64 -14.78 -15.52 9.23
C PHE A 64 -16.12 -15.53 9.98
N ASN A 65 -17.15 -14.88 9.44
CA ASN A 65 -18.49 -14.90 10.03
C ASN A 65 -19.12 -16.29 10.01
N ALA A 66 -18.89 -17.07 8.95
CA ALA A 66 -19.31 -18.47 8.90
C ALA A 66 -18.61 -19.31 9.98
N ALA A 67 -17.31 -19.10 10.20
CA ALA A 67 -16.58 -19.74 11.28
C ALA A 67 -17.17 -19.42 12.67
N LYS A 68 -17.49 -18.15 12.94
CA LYS A 68 -18.13 -17.72 14.20
C LYS A 68 -19.46 -18.44 14.42
N ASN A 69 -20.28 -18.57 13.37
CA ASN A 69 -21.55 -19.30 13.45
C ASN A 69 -21.33 -20.79 13.74
N SER A 70 -20.31 -21.41 13.14
CA SER A 70 -19.94 -22.80 13.40
C SER A 70 -19.46 -23.02 14.84
N ILE A 71 -18.67 -22.08 15.40
CA ILE A 71 -18.24 -22.10 16.80
C ILE A 71 -19.46 -22.06 17.73
N GLN A 72 -20.40 -21.14 17.50
CA GLN A 72 -21.61 -21.02 18.32
C GLN A 72 -22.49 -22.28 18.28
N LYS A 73 -22.42 -23.07 17.21
CA LYS A 73 -23.12 -24.35 17.06
C LYS A 73 -22.33 -25.55 17.60
N GLY A 74 -21.11 -25.36 18.12
CA GLY A 74 -20.23 -26.43 18.57
C GLY A 74 -19.55 -27.24 17.46
N LEU A 75 -19.63 -26.77 16.20
CA LEU A 75 -19.05 -27.44 15.02
C LEU A 75 -17.58 -27.07 14.85
N LEU A 76 -16.73 -27.55 15.76
CA LEU A 76 -15.33 -27.08 15.86
C LEU A 76 -14.46 -27.43 14.64
N VAL A 77 -14.64 -28.61 14.04
CA VAL A 77 -13.87 -29.01 12.84
C VAL A 77 -14.21 -28.10 11.65
N GLN A 78 -15.49 -27.82 11.44
CA GLN A 78 -15.94 -26.92 10.38
C GLN A 78 -15.48 -25.48 10.63
N ALA A 79 -15.57 -25.02 11.88
CA ALA A 79 -15.07 -23.70 12.26
C ALA A 79 -13.57 -23.56 11.98
N HIS A 80 -12.77 -24.59 12.27
CA HIS A 80 -11.32 -24.58 12.04
C HIS A 80 -10.97 -24.42 10.56
N GLU A 81 -11.63 -25.16 9.67
CA GLU A 81 -11.39 -25.03 8.23
C GLU A 81 -11.83 -23.66 7.70
N GLN A 82 -12.95 -23.13 8.17
CA GLN A 82 -13.41 -21.78 7.81
C GLN A 82 -12.48 -20.68 8.33
N LEU A 83 -11.85 -20.85 9.50
CA LEU A 83 -10.84 -19.93 10.02
C LEU A 83 -9.56 -19.95 9.19
N LYS A 84 -9.10 -21.13 8.77
CA LYS A 84 -7.94 -21.24 7.87
C LYS A 84 -8.19 -20.52 6.54
N GLU A 85 -9.36 -20.74 5.94
CA GLU A 85 -9.74 -20.07 4.70
C GLU A 85 -9.80 -18.55 4.88
N ALA A 86 -10.43 -18.07 5.96
CA ALA A 86 -10.46 -16.65 6.26
C ALA A 86 -9.05 -16.06 6.43
N ALA A 87 -8.17 -16.73 7.18
CA ALA A 87 -6.79 -16.30 7.39
C ALA A 87 -6.02 -16.23 6.06
N TYR A 88 -6.15 -17.24 5.20
CA TYR A 88 -5.52 -17.24 3.87
C TYR A 88 -6.01 -16.09 2.99
N LEU A 89 -7.31 -15.80 3.00
CA LEU A 89 -7.88 -14.70 2.21
C LEU A 89 -7.49 -13.32 2.76
N PHE A 90 -7.33 -13.17 4.08
CA PHE A 90 -6.83 -11.94 4.69
C PHE A 90 -5.37 -11.68 4.30
N ASP A 91 -4.54 -12.72 4.33
CA ASP A 91 -3.11 -12.63 3.98
C ASP A 91 -2.92 -12.22 2.52
N ARG A 92 -3.63 -12.92 1.61
CA ARG A 92 -3.60 -12.62 0.17
C ARG A 92 -4.03 -11.19 -0.16
N ALA A 93 -5.02 -10.65 0.53
CA ALA A 93 -5.47 -9.27 0.29
C ALA A 93 -4.39 -8.23 0.64
N CYS A 94 -3.45 -8.57 1.52
CA CYS A 94 -2.31 -7.73 1.84
C CYS A 94 -1.13 -7.91 0.87
N ASP A 95 -0.95 -9.10 0.30
CA ASP A 95 0.10 -9.39 -0.70
C ASP A 95 -0.20 -8.80 -2.08
N ASP A 96 -1.48 -8.63 -2.44
CA ASP A 96 -1.92 -8.06 -3.72
C ASP A 96 -1.91 -6.50 -3.73
N LEU A 97 -1.37 -5.84 -2.69
CA LEU A 97 -1.21 -4.37 -2.56
C LEU A 97 0.21 -3.89 -2.93
#